data_AF-A0A2J7PZI2-F1
#
_entry.id   AF-A0A2J7PZI2-F1
#
_cell.length_a   1.000
_cell.length_b   1.000
_cell.length_c   1.000
_cell.angle_alpha   90.00
_cell.angle_beta   90.00
_cell.angle_gamma   90.00
#
_symmetry.space_group_name_H-M   'P 1'
#
loop_
_entity.id
_entity.type
_entity.pdbx_description
1 polymer ?
#
loop_
_entity_poly.entity_id
_entity_poly.type
_entity_poly.pdbx_seq_one_letter_code
_entity_poly.pdbx_strand_id
1 'polypeptide(L)'
;MPADVNVAGCSTYLQDPTTDSTCWNPETMSGSMTLVGPGKHCQSVQVKVYRTSLEHFAVLYPQKKVCRPLGVLNLRNTCVERLPGEKQPGFMVRQRGFDTPMCLTFLSESPRDVDSWMLAFTSRSSPTIHQSSLPIVEEDEEV
;
A
#
# COMPACT_ATOMS: atom_id res chain seq x y z
N MET A 1 43.45 -4.48 -31.89
CA MET A 1 42.41 -5.47 -32.26
C MET A 1 42.87 -6.84 -31.79
N PRO A 2 41.99 -7.71 -31.24
CA PRO A 2 41.00 -7.52 -30.13
C PRO A 2 41.04 -8.77 -29.16
N ALA A 3 40.17 -9.03 -28.16
CA ALA A 3 38.78 -8.66 -27.89
C ALA A 3 38.37 -8.78 -26.39
N ASP A 4 37.32 -8.04 -26.06
CA ASP A 4 36.49 -7.95 -24.84
C ASP A 4 35.66 -9.21 -24.51
N VAL A 5 35.23 -9.35 -23.24
CA VAL A 5 33.87 -9.82 -22.89
C VAL A 5 33.33 -9.06 -21.66
N ASN A 6 32.21 -8.37 -21.91
CA ASN A 6 31.33 -7.63 -21.01
C ASN A 6 30.15 -8.52 -20.60
N VAL A 7 29.69 -8.50 -19.34
CA VAL A 7 28.29 -8.81 -18.99
C VAL A 7 27.86 -7.99 -17.77
N ALA A 8 27.07 -6.94 -18.03
CA ALA A 8 26.23 -6.25 -17.07
C ALA A 8 24.88 -6.98 -16.93
N GLY A 9 24.39 -7.13 -15.70
CA GLY A 9 23.08 -7.72 -15.39
C GLY A 9 22.13 -6.70 -14.78
N CYS A 10 21.85 -5.61 -15.49
CA CYS A 10 20.73 -4.72 -15.15
C CYS A 10 19.46 -5.31 -15.79
N SER A 11 18.57 -5.87 -14.98
CA SER A 11 17.30 -6.44 -15.45
C SER A 11 16.38 -5.31 -15.92
N THR A 12 16.54 -4.94 -17.19
CA THR A 12 15.65 -4.05 -17.90
C THR A 12 14.65 -4.93 -18.62
N TYR A 13 13.38 -4.82 -18.25
CA TYR A 13 12.29 -5.48 -18.96
C TYR A 13 12.34 -5.04 -20.43
N LEU A 14 12.17 -6.01 -21.33
CA LEU A 14 12.10 -5.85 -22.77
C LEU A 14 11.24 -4.64 -23.14
N GLN A 15 11.85 -3.58 -23.66
CA GLN A 15 11.16 -2.49 -24.34
C GLN A 15 10.97 -2.91 -25.79
N ASP A 16 9.73 -3.27 -26.12
CA ASP A 16 9.25 -3.37 -27.49
C ASP A 16 8.90 -1.94 -27.97
N PRO A 17 9.44 -1.43 -29.10
CA PRO A 17 9.33 -0.03 -29.44
C PRO A 17 8.19 0.20 -30.43
N THR A 18 6.93 0.17 -29.98
CA THR A 18 5.79 0.86 -30.64
C THR A 18 4.48 0.59 -29.91
N THR A 19 4.17 1.35 -28.85
CA THR A 19 2.80 1.82 -28.56
C THR A 19 2.86 2.81 -27.41
N ASP A 20 2.34 4.00 -27.66
CA ASP A 20 2.16 5.08 -26.71
C ASP A 20 1.02 4.72 -25.73
N SER A 21 1.24 3.68 -24.92
CA SER A 21 0.38 3.32 -23.80
C SER A 21 1.11 3.72 -22.54
N THR A 22 0.77 4.89 -22.01
CA THR A 22 1.17 5.32 -20.67
C THR A 22 0.48 4.38 -19.69
N CYS A 23 1.05 3.18 -19.49
CA CYS A 23 0.57 2.20 -18.53
C CYS A 23 0.73 2.83 -17.14
N TRP A 24 -0.34 3.43 -16.62
CA TRP A 24 -0.37 3.97 -15.27
C TRP A 24 -0.06 2.84 -14.30
N ASN A 25 1.17 2.82 -13.77
CA ASN A 25 1.53 1.89 -12.72
C ASN A 25 0.85 2.34 -11.42
N PRO A 26 -0.11 1.58 -10.87
CA PRO A 26 -0.81 1.96 -9.65
C PRO A 26 0.05 1.76 -8.39
N GLU A 27 1.27 1.22 -8.51
CA GLU A 27 2.20 1.06 -7.39
C GLU A 27 2.68 2.42 -6.89
N THR A 28 2.27 2.81 -5.68
CA THR A 28 2.66 4.09 -5.06
C THR A 28 3.93 4.00 -4.24
N MET A 29 4.24 2.81 -3.70
CA MET A 29 5.43 2.60 -2.87
C MET A 29 5.76 1.11 -2.77
N SER A 30 7.04 0.77 -2.80
CA SER A 30 7.51 -0.59 -2.52
C SER A 30 8.86 -0.59 -1.80
N GLY A 31 9.10 -1.64 -1.02
CA GLY A 31 10.35 -1.78 -0.26
C GLY A 31 10.28 -2.84 0.82
N SER A 32 11.43 -3.10 1.45
CA SER A 32 11.56 -4.04 2.55
C SER A 32 11.12 -3.40 3.87
N MET A 33 10.42 -4.15 4.70
CA MET A 33 10.07 -3.78 6.07
C MET A 33 10.10 -5.00 6.98
N THR A 34 10.12 -4.79 8.30
CA THR A 34 9.88 -5.88 9.26
C THR A 34 8.45 -5.81 9.77
N LEU A 35 7.67 -6.85 9.53
CA LEU A 35 6.34 -7.04 10.08
C LEU A 35 6.45 -7.67 11.47
N VAL A 36 5.82 -7.05 12.47
CA VAL A 36 5.70 -7.61 13.82
C VAL A 36 4.31 -8.19 14.00
N GLY A 37 4.24 -9.50 14.07
CA GLY A 37 3.02 -10.26 14.29
C GLY A 37 2.70 -10.49 15.77
N PRO A 38 1.59 -11.20 16.05
CA PRO A 38 1.21 -11.61 17.39
C PRO A 38 2.35 -12.34 18.11
N GLY A 39 2.49 -12.13 19.42
CA GLY A 39 3.57 -12.75 20.21
C GLY A 39 4.97 -12.18 19.95
N LYS A 40 5.08 -10.99 19.34
CA LYS A 40 6.35 -10.32 18.98
C LYS A 40 7.18 -11.08 17.94
N HIS A 41 6.54 -11.91 17.11
CA HIS A 41 7.21 -12.54 16.00
C HIS A 41 7.56 -11.51 14.93
N CYS A 42 8.84 -11.38 14.59
CA CYS A 42 9.31 -10.45 13.56
C CYS A 42 9.61 -11.21 12.27
N GLN A 43 9.08 -10.73 11.15
CA GLN A 43 9.31 -11.29 9.83
C GLN A 43 9.66 -10.19 8.83
N SER A 44 10.78 -10.34 8.13
CA SER A 44 11.14 -9.46 7.01
C SER A 44 10.25 -9.73 5.80
N VAL A 45 9.65 -8.67 5.28
CA VAL A 45 8.68 -8.71 4.19
C VAL A 45 9.02 -7.67 3.12
N GLN A 46 8.74 -7.99 1.87
CA GLN A 46 8.64 -7.00 0.81
C GLN A 46 7.20 -6.49 0.76
N VAL A 47 7.02 -5.19 0.91
CA VAL A 47 5.71 -4.53 0.85
C VAL A 47 5.57 -3.83 -0.49
N LYS A 48 4.39 -3.91 -1.09
CA LYS A 48 4.01 -3.13 -2.26
C LYS A 48 2.64 -2.50 -2.03
N VAL A 49 2.54 -1.18 -2.16
CA VAL A 49 1.31 -0.42 -1.96
C VAL A 49 0.77 0.00 -3.32
N TYR A 50 -0.50 -0.28 -3.56
CA TYR A 50 -1.20 0.04 -4.78
C TYR A 50 -2.37 0.97 -4.49
N ARG A 51 -2.54 1.99 -5.34
CA ARG A 51 -3.67 2.90 -5.26
C ARG A 51 -4.25 3.13 -6.65
N THR A 52 -5.54 2.91 -6.76
CA THR A 52 -6.35 3.23 -7.94
C THR A 52 -7.48 4.18 -7.53
N SER A 53 -8.33 4.58 -8.47
CA SER A 53 -9.57 5.31 -8.16
C SER A 53 -10.55 4.50 -7.32
N LEU A 54 -10.50 3.17 -7.41
CA LEU A 54 -11.47 2.24 -6.81
C LEU A 54 -10.89 1.38 -5.69
N GLU A 55 -9.58 1.36 -5.47
CA GLU A 55 -8.95 0.49 -4.48
C GLU A 55 -7.70 1.13 -3.89
N HIS A 56 -7.39 0.77 -2.65
CA HIS A 56 -6.14 1.15 -2.00
C HIS A 56 -5.75 0.02 -1.05
N PHE A 57 -4.66 -0.68 -1.39
CA PHE A 57 -4.25 -1.88 -0.68
C PHE A 57 -2.74 -2.06 -0.67
N ALA A 58 -2.24 -2.85 0.28
CA ALA A 58 -0.84 -3.29 0.32
C ALA A 58 -0.76 -4.80 0.19
N VAL A 59 0.20 -5.30 -0.60
CA VAL A 59 0.52 -6.72 -0.71
C VAL A 59 1.83 -6.99 0.04
N LEU A 60 1.82 -8.01 0.89
CA LEU A 60 2.97 -8.41 1.69
C LEU A 60 3.55 -9.71 1.12
N TYR A 61 4.83 -9.72 0.80
CA TYR A 61 5.55 -10.91 0.36
C TYR A 61 6.62 -11.27 1.39
N PRO A 62 6.89 -12.56 1.63
CA PRO A 62 8.07 -12.94 2.40
C PRO A 62 9.32 -12.52 1.62
N GLN A 63 10.36 -12.04 2.31
CA GLN A 63 11.62 -11.69 1.63
C GLN A 63 12.41 -12.92 1.13
N LYS A 64 12.12 -14.11 1.69
CA LYS A 64 12.70 -15.39 1.22
C LYS A 64 12.17 -15.74 -0.18
N LYS A 65 12.83 -16.65 -0.90
CA LYS A 65 12.56 -17.06 -2.31
C LYS A 65 11.18 -17.73 -2.57
N VAL A 66 10.12 -17.28 -1.91
CA VAL A 66 8.76 -17.78 -2.05
C VAL A 66 7.96 -16.68 -2.76
N CYS A 67 7.57 -16.92 -4.01
CA CYS A 67 6.81 -15.96 -4.83
C CYS A 67 5.32 -15.84 -4.42
N ARG A 68 4.94 -16.28 -3.22
CA ARG A 68 3.55 -16.27 -2.76
C ARG A 68 3.36 -15.14 -1.73
N PRO A 69 2.35 -14.27 -1.90
CA PRO A 69 2.06 -13.25 -0.91
C PRO A 69 1.63 -13.87 0.41
N LEU A 70 2.07 -13.27 1.52
CA LEU A 70 1.60 -13.57 2.88
C LEU A 70 0.15 -13.12 3.09
N GLY A 71 -0.22 -12.02 2.44
CA GLY A 71 -1.55 -11.45 2.54
C GLY A 71 -1.68 -10.13 1.81
N VAL A 72 -2.93 -9.65 1.76
CA VAL A 72 -3.30 -8.35 1.21
C VAL A 72 -4.01 -7.56 2.31
N LEU A 73 -3.61 -6.31 2.48
CA LEU A 73 -4.19 -5.37 3.44
C LEU A 73 -5.04 -4.36 2.69
N ASN A 74 -6.33 -4.32 3.00
CA ASN A 74 -7.20 -3.23 2.56
C ASN A 74 -6.90 -1.98 3.41
N LEU A 75 -6.45 -0.92 2.77
CA LEU A 75 -6.02 0.32 3.43
C LEU A 75 -7.13 1.37 3.51
N ARG A 76 -8.29 1.15 2.86
CA ARG A 76 -9.40 2.12 2.85
C ARG A 76 -9.95 2.40 4.24
N ASN A 77 -10.02 1.36 5.06
CA ASN A 77 -10.61 1.41 6.40
C ASN A 77 -9.55 1.21 7.49
N THR A 78 -8.34 1.73 7.29
CA THR A 78 -7.26 1.63 8.29
C THR A 78 -6.93 2.97 8.93
N CYS A 79 -6.57 2.93 10.21
CA CYS A 79 -5.84 4.01 10.88
C CYS A 79 -4.34 3.68 10.83
N VAL A 80 -3.51 4.69 10.55
CA VAL A 80 -2.06 4.55 10.53
C VAL A 80 -1.48 5.49 11.59
N GLU A 81 -0.73 4.94 12.53
CA GLU A 81 -0.19 5.67 13.68
C GLU A 81 1.32 5.43 13.77
N ARG A 82 2.10 6.49 13.99
CA ARG A 82 3.54 6.35 14.24
C ARG A 82 3.76 5.60 15.56
N LEU A 83 4.76 4.72 15.60
CA LEU A 83 5.09 4.02 16.85
C LEU A 83 5.60 5.01 17.91
N PRO A 84 5.17 4.87 19.18
CA PRO A 84 5.68 5.69 20.27
C PRO A 84 7.10 5.27 20.66
N GLY A 85 8.01 6.23 20.72
CA GLY A 85 9.39 6.06 21.21
C GLY A 85 10.47 6.04 20.12
N GLU A 86 11.69 6.45 20.49
CA GLU A 86 12.80 6.65 19.55
C GLU A 86 13.58 5.36 19.20
N LYS A 87 13.30 4.23 19.87
CA LYS A 87 14.14 3.03 19.76
C LYS A 87 14.08 2.33 18.41
N GLN A 88 12.94 2.34 17.72
CA GLN A 88 12.82 1.79 16.38
C GLN A 88 11.83 2.59 15.52
N PRO A 89 12.24 3.03 14.32
CA PRO A 89 11.36 3.74 13.39
C PRO A 89 10.28 2.78 12.84
N GLY A 90 9.02 3.20 12.90
CA GLY A 90 7.94 2.40 12.36
C GLY A 90 6.56 3.01 12.59
N PHE A 91 5.55 2.27 12.16
CA PHE A 91 4.15 2.65 12.30
C PHE A 91 3.28 1.41 12.51
N MET A 92 2.07 1.66 12.99
CA MET A 92 1.06 0.69 13.31
C MET A 92 -0.14 0.93 12.40
N VAL A 93 -0.68 -0.15 11.83
CA VAL A 93 -1.86 -0.14 10.97
C VAL A 93 -2.98 -0.88 11.69
N ARG A 94 -4.07 -0.17 11.99
CA ARG A 94 -5.24 -0.73 12.68
C ARG A 94 -6.44 -0.75 11.73
N GLN A 95 -7.08 -1.91 11.56
CA GLN A 95 -8.33 -1.97 10.81
C GLN A 95 -9.48 -1.40 11.64
N ARG A 96 -10.30 -0.54 11.03
CA ARG A 96 -11.51 0.03 11.62
C ARG A 96 -12.70 -0.88 11.34
N GLY A 97 -13.65 -0.96 12.28
CA GLY A 97 -14.93 -1.66 12.09
C GLY A 97 -14.92 -3.16 12.40
N PHE A 98 -13.88 -3.67 13.08
CA PHE A 98 -13.85 -5.04 13.59
C PHE A 98 -13.91 -5.04 15.12
N ASP A 99 -14.68 -5.97 15.71
CA ASP A 99 -14.83 -6.12 17.17
C ASP A 99 -13.51 -6.51 17.85
N THR A 100 -12.62 -7.18 17.12
CA THR A 100 -11.23 -7.41 17.54
C THR A 100 -10.31 -6.51 16.72
N PRO A 101 -9.50 -5.64 17.34
CA PRO A 101 -8.61 -4.76 16.60
C PRO A 101 -7.48 -5.58 15.96
N MET A 102 -7.64 -5.93 14.69
CA MET A 102 -6.52 -6.43 13.90
C MET A 102 -5.53 -5.28 13.71
N CYS A 103 -4.34 -5.48 14.26
CA CYS A 103 -3.29 -4.49 14.33
C CYS A 103 -1.98 -5.10 13.81
N LEU A 104 -1.37 -4.43 12.84
CA LEU A 104 -0.09 -4.84 12.28
C LEU A 104 0.92 -3.73 12.49
N THR A 105 2.09 -4.10 13.00
CA THR A 105 3.18 -3.15 13.22
C THR A 105 4.26 -3.37 12.16
N PHE A 106 4.64 -2.28 11.50
CA PHE A 106 5.69 -2.25 10.50
C PHE A 106 6.86 -1.44 11.01
N LEU A 107 8.04 -2.04 11.02
CA LEU A 107 9.30 -1.39 11.34
C LEU A 107 10.01 -1.07 10.03
N SER A 108 10.42 0.18 9.90
CA SER A 108 11.19 0.65 8.74
C SER A 108 12.67 0.38 8.96
N GLU A 109 13.40 0.03 7.91
CA GLU A 109 14.87 -0.07 7.96
C GLU A 109 15.52 1.32 8.09
N SER A 110 14.84 2.35 7.57
CA SER A 110 15.28 3.73 7.54
C SER A 110 14.26 4.64 8.23
N PRO A 111 14.65 5.41 9.26
CA PRO A 111 13.77 6.40 9.89
C PRO A 111 13.23 7.45 8.91
N ARG A 112 13.99 7.76 7.85
CA ARG A 112 13.65 8.80 6.88
C ARG A 112 12.42 8.43 6.05
N ASP A 113 12.18 7.15 5.87
CA ASP A 113 11.13 6.65 4.96
C ASP A 113 9.80 6.45 5.68
N VAL A 114 9.78 6.55 7.01
CA VAL A 114 8.57 6.29 7.83
C VAL A 114 7.42 7.20 7.42
N ASP A 115 7.67 8.49 7.22
CA ASP A 115 6.62 9.44 6.83
C ASP A 115 6.07 9.13 5.43
N SER A 116 6.94 8.75 4.48
CA SER A 116 6.53 8.32 3.15
C SER A 116 5.69 7.05 3.19
N TRP A 117 6.09 6.06 3.99
CA TRP A 117 5.31 4.83 4.18
C TRP A 117 3.97 5.10 4.85
N MET A 118 3.94 5.92 5.90
CA MET A 118 2.70 6.30 6.57
C MET A 118 1.75 7.01 5.59
N LEU A 119 2.27 7.92 4.77
CA LEU A 119 1.49 8.61 3.73
C LEU A 119 0.94 7.63 2.69
N ALA A 120 1.76 6.67 2.24
CA ALA A 120 1.35 5.64 1.30
C ALA A 120 0.24 4.74 1.87
N PHE A 121 0.32 4.39 3.16
CA PHE A 121 -0.66 3.57 3.87
C PHE A 121 -1.93 4.33 4.27
N THR A 122 -1.87 5.65 4.41
CA THR A 122 -3.00 6.45 4.87
C THR A 122 -4.12 6.44 3.83
N SER A 123 -5.30 5.99 4.25
CA SER A 123 -6.51 6.14 3.47
C SER A 123 -6.75 7.62 3.23
N ARG A 124 -6.80 8.01 1.95
CA ARG A 124 -7.36 9.32 1.60
C ARG A 124 -8.82 9.01 1.31
N SER A 125 -9.71 9.39 2.22
CA SER A 125 -11.12 9.49 1.87
C SER A 125 -11.19 10.48 0.72
N SER A 126 -11.32 9.97 -0.51
CA SER A 126 -11.80 10.78 -1.59
C SER A 126 -13.18 11.26 -1.15
N PRO A 127 -13.45 12.57 -1.11
CA PRO A 127 -14.80 13.05 -0.94
C PRO A 127 -15.52 12.69 -2.24
N THR A 128 -15.94 11.45 -2.40
CA THR A 128 -17.08 11.17 -3.27
C THR A 128 -18.24 11.83 -2.56
N ILE A 129 -18.42 13.12 -2.86
CA ILE A 129 -19.64 13.88 -2.66
C ILE A 129 -20.68 13.12 -3.48
N HIS A 130 -21.25 12.07 -2.90
CA HIS A 130 -22.55 11.59 -3.34
C HIS A 130 -23.54 12.63 -2.82
N GLN A 131 -23.69 13.71 -3.58
CA GLN A 131 -24.93 14.49 -3.58
C GLN A 131 -26.01 13.57 -4.16
N SER A 132 -26.48 12.61 -3.37
CA SER A 132 -27.78 12.00 -3.59
C SER A 132 -28.82 12.99 -3.07
N SER A 133 -28.97 14.11 -3.78
CA SER A 133 -30.17 14.93 -3.68
C SER A 133 -31.27 14.08 -4.30
N LEU A 134 -32.07 13.40 -3.48
CA LEU A 134 -33.28 12.77 -3.97
C LEU A 134 -34.19 13.89 -4.50
N PRO A 135 -34.77 13.76 -5.70
CA PRO A 135 -35.78 14.72 -6.15
C PRO A 135 -36.96 14.67 -5.17
N ILE A 136 -37.30 15.83 -4.59
CA ILE A 136 -38.52 16.00 -3.80
C ILE A 136 -39.68 15.88 -4.80
N VAL A 137 -40.53 14.88 -4.60
CA VAL A 137 -41.82 14.78 -5.27
C VAL A 137 -42.77 15.69 -4.50
N GLU A 138 -43.20 16.80 -5.10
CA GLU A 138 -44.34 17.57 -4.62
C GLU A 138 -45.59 16.76 -5.00
N GLU A 139 -46.30 16.22 -4.00
CA GLU A 139 -47.64 15.70 -4.19
C GLU A 139 -48.59 16.88 -4.36
N ASP A 140 -49.10 17.05 -5.58
CA ASP A 140 -50.08 18.07 -5.97
C ASP A 140 -51.45 17.76 -5.32
N GLU A 141 -52.14 18.81 -4.86
CA GLU A 141 -53.45 18.76 -4.21
C GLU A 141 -54.53 18.15 -5.12
N GLU A 142 -55.34 17.23 -4.58
CA GLU A 142 -56.69 16.96 -5.13
C GLU A 142 -57.77 17.44 -4.13
N VAL A 143 -58.32 18.62 -4.45
CA VAL A 143 -59.65 19.24 -4.19
C VAL A 143 -60.49 18.74 -3.01
#